data_AF-A0A3D3T1Q7-F1
#
_entry.id   AF-A0A3D3T1Q7-F1
#
_cell.length_a   1.000
_cell.length_b   1.000
_cell.length_c   1.000
_cell.angle_alpha   90.00
_cell.angle_beta   90.00
_cell.angle_gamma   90.00
#
_symmetry.space_group_name_H-M   'P 1'
#
loop_
_entity.id
_entity.type
_entity.pdbx_description
1 polymer ?
#
loop_
_entity_poly.entity_id
_entity_poly.type
_entity_poly.pdbx_seq_one_letter_code
_entity_poly.pdbx_strand_id
1 'polypeptide(L)'
;MAKLGLLETDTLYPELLPDYGSYGRMFARFFSELDRDLRYRYYQVQEGELPHRPDECDAFLITGSKAGVYDNLPWIAPLQSWIRDFHKRGAKIIGICFGHQIVAHSLGGHAAKSGSGWGLGVHR
;
A
#
# COMPACT_ATOMS: atom_id res chain seq x y z
N MET A 1 -15.91 6.02 14.64
CA MET A 1 -15.77 5.09 13.51
C MET A 1 -14.35 5.17 13.03
N ALA A 2 -13.64 4.05 12.98
CA ALA A 2 -12.26 4.03 12.51
C ALA A 2 -12.20 4.35 11.00
N LYS A 3 -11.11 4.95 10.55
CA LYS A 3 -10.84 5.27 9.16
C LYS A 3 -9.51 4.65 8.71
N LEU A 4 -9.55 3.87 7.64
CA LEU A 4 -8.38 3.27 7.00
C LEU A 4 -8.00 4.06 5.75
N GLY A 5 -6.76 4.56 5.71
CA GLY A 5 -6.16 5.15 4.51
C GLY A 5 -5.61 4.05 3.60
N LEU A 6 -6.05 3.98 2.36
CA LEU A 6 -5.65 3.01 1.35
C LEU A 6 -4.71 3.71 0.36
N LEU A 7 -3.41 3.46 0.50
CA LEU A 7 -2.36 3.99 -0.36
C LEU A 7 -2.16 3.03 -1.53
N GLU A 8 -2.69 3.42 -2.69
CA GLU A 8 -2.65 2.62 -3.91
C GLU A 8 -1.34 2.85 -4.67
N THR A 9 -0.57 1.79 -4.84
CA THR A 9 0.77 1.81 -5.44
C THR A 9 0.80 1.15 -6.81
N ASP A 10 -0.37 0.81 -7.35
CA ASP A 10 -0.53 0.18 -8.65
C ASP A 10 -1.97 0.34 -9.15
N THR A 11 -2.17 0.10 -10.45
CA THR A 11 -3.49 0.04 -11.08
C THR A 11 -3.77 -1.37 -11.58
N LEU A 12 -5.06 -1.71 -11.62
CA LEU A 12 -5.52 -2.96 -12.20
C LEU A 12 -5.43 -2.90 -13.73
N TYR A 13 -5.30 -4.08 -14.34
CA TYR A 13 -5.48 -4.19 -15.79
C TYR A 13 -6.90 -3.75 -16.18
N PRO A 14 -7.09 -3.09 -17.34
CA PRO A 14 -8.40 -2.54 -17.75
C PRO A 14 -9.54 -3.57 -17.70
N GLU A 15 -9.21 -4.82 -18.00
CA GLU A 15 -10.12 -5.97 -18.04
C GLU A 15 -10.70 -6.32 -16.66
N LEU A 16 -9.98 -5.96 -15.58
CA LEU A 16 -10.35 -6.24 -14.20
C LEU A 16 -11.07 -5.05 -13.52
N LEU A 17 -11.03 -3.86 -14.12
CA LEU A 17 -11.66 -2.67 -13.55
C LEU A 17 -13.18 -2.81 -13.35
N PRO A 18 -13.97 -3.41 -14.28
CA PRO A 18 -15.41 -3.56 -14.09
C PRO A 18 -15.79 -4.37 -12.84
N ASP A 19 -15.00 -5.40 -12.52
CA ASP A 19 -15.30 -6.32 -11.43
C ASP A 19 -14.78 -5.83 -10.07
N TYR A 20 -13.60 -5.20 -10.06
CA TYR A 20 -12.87 -4.90 -8.82
C TYR A 20 -12.69 -3.40 -8.55
N GLY A 21 -12.70 -2.56 -9.59
CA GLY A 21 -12.48 -1.12 -9.52
C GLY A 21 -11.03 -0.74 -9.24
N SER A 22 -10.48 -1.10 -8.08
CA SER A 22 -9.09 -0.82 -7.69
C SER A 22 -8.62 -1.75 -6.59
N TYR A 23 -7.30 -1.81 -6.32
CA TYR A 23 -6.78 -2.63 -5.20
C TYR A 23 -7.31 -2.14 -3.85
N GLY A 24 -7.38 -0.83 -3.64
CA GLY A 24 -7.99 -0.23 -2.48
C GLY A 24 -9.45 -0.66 -2.33
N ARG A 25 -10.24 -0.66 -3.41
CA ARG A 25 -11.64 -1.10 -3.36
C ARG A 25 -11.78 -2.59 -3.00
N MET A 26 -10.86 -3.44 -3.45
CA MET A 26 -10.81 -4.85 -3.03
C MET A 26 -10.59 -4.99 -1.52
N PHE A 27 -9.64 -4.25 -0.94
CA PHE A 27 -9.43 -4.24 0.51
C PHE A 27 -10.61 -3.62 1.27
N ALA A 28 -11.18 -2.52 0.77
CA ALA A 28 -12.34 -1.91 1.38
C ALA A 28 -13.53 -2.87 1.43
N ARG A 29 -13.76 -3.66 0.36
CA ARG A 29 -14.78 -4.71 0.35
C ARG A 29 -14.48 -5.77 1.42
N PHE A 30 -13.26 -6.30 1.44
CA PHE A 30 -12.84 -7.32 2.41
C PHE A 30 -13.02 -6.85 3.87
N PHE A 31 -12.54 -5.66 4.21
CA PHE A 31 -12.66 -5.15 5.58
C PHE A 31 -14.10 -4.77 5.95
N SER A 32 -14.93 -4.36 4.98
CA SER A 32 -16.35 -4.06 5.23
C SER A 32 -17.18 -5.31 5.56
N GLU A 33 -16.71 -6.50 5.16
CA GLU A 33 -17.31 -7.77 5.58
C GLU A 33 -16.99 -8.10 7.05
N LEU A 34 -15.91 -7.53 7.60
CA LEU A 34 -15.50 -7.71 9.00
C LEU A 34 -16.07 -6.62 9.93
N ASP A 35 -16.09 -5.37 9.46
CA ASP A 35 -16.63 -4.22 10.18
C ASP A 35 -17.27 -3.23 9.20
N ARG A 36 -18.60 -3.11 9.26
CA ARG A 36 -19.41 -2.26 8.37
C ARG A 36 -19.30 -0.77 8.69
N ASP A 37 -18.77 -0.40 9.86
CA ASP A 37 -18.61 0.99 10.28
C ASP A 37 -17.25 1.58 9.91
N LEU A 38 -16.34 0.76 9.35
CA LEU A 38 -15.03 1.21 8.90
C LEU A 38 -15.17 2.15 7.70
N ARG A 39 -14.52 3.32 7.79
CA ARG A 39 -14.46 4.30 6.69
C ARG A 39 -13.15 4.17 5.94
N TYR A 40 -13.18 4.52 4.66
CA TYR A 40 -12.01 4.42 3.78
C TYR A 40 -11.68 5.77 3.16
N ARG A 41 -10.38 6.03 3.01
CA ARG A 41 -9.88 7.14 2.18
C ARG A 41 -8.80 6.60 1.27
N TYR A 42 -8.88 6.93 -0.02
CA TYR A 42 -7.98 6.43 -1.05
C TYR A 42 -6.94 7.50 -1.37
N TYR A 43 -5.73 7.07 -1.65
CA TYR A 43 -4.61 7.93 -2.04
C TYR A 43 -3.90 7.30 -3.24
N GLN A 44 -3.87 7.98 -4.39
CA GLN A 44 -3.15 7.53 -5.59
C GLN A 44 -1.65 7.86 -5.48
N VAL A 45 -0.88 6.95 -4.89
CA VAL A 45 0.55 7.21 -4.61
C VAL A 45 1.36 7.41 -5.89
N GLN A 46 1.02 6.68 -6.96
CA GLN A 46 1.70 6.82 -8.25
C GLN A 46 1.51 8.21 -8.87
N GLU A 47 0.43 8.90 -8.51
CA GLU A 47 0.11 10.27 -8.93
C GLU A 47 0.63 11.33 -7.95
N GLY A 48 1.38 10.91 -6.92
CA GLY A 48 1.94 11.78 -5.88
C GLY A 48 0.95 12.13 -4.76
N GLU A 49 -0.22 11.51 -4.73
CA GLU A 49 -1.19 11.73 -3.65
C GLU A 49 -0.79 10.90 -2.42
N LEU A 50 -0.44 11.59 -1.34
CA LEU A 50 -0.08 11.01 -0.06
C LEU A 50 -0.80 11.74 1.08
N PRO A 51 -1.11 11.06 2.20
CA PRO A 51 -1.61 11.73 3.39
C PRO A 51 -0.63 12.81 3.87
N HIS A 52 -1.14 13.98 4.24
CA HIS A 52 -0.32 15.07 4.75
C HIS A 52 -0.14 15.00 6.27
N ARG A 53 -1.10 14.39 6.99
CA ARG A 53 -1.06 14.24 8.44
C ARG A 53 -1.43 12.81 8.90
N PRO A 54 -0.76 12.28 9.94
CA PRO A 54 -1.05 10.97 10.53
C PRO A 54 -2.46 10.83 11.10
N ASP A 55 -3.08 11.91 11.53
CA ASP A 55 -4.44 11.92 12.11
C ASP A 55 -5.55 12.00 11.05
N GLU A 56 -5.21 12.02 9.76
CA GLU A 56 -6.21 11.92 8.69
C GLU A 56 -6.97 10.58 8.71
N CYS A 57 -6.29 9.51 9.15
CA CYS A 57 -6.78 8.14 9.26
C CYS A 57 -6.24 7.48 10.53
N ASP A 58 -6.94 6.49 11.07
CA ASP A 58 -6.51 5.73 12.26
C ASP A 58 -5.41 4.71 11.95
N ALA A 59 -5.33 4.28 10.68
CA ALA A 59 -4.29 3.42 10.13
C ALA A 59 -4.15 3.63 8.62
N PHE A 60 -3.03 3.18 8.06
CA PHE A 60 -2.72 3.26 6.63
C PHE A 60 -2.33 1.88 6.10
N LEU A 61 -2.91 1.46 4.98
CA LEU A 61 -2.56 0.25 4.25
C LEU A 61 -1.93 0.64 2.92
N ILE A 62 -0.71 0.16 2.68
CA ILE A 62 0.00 0.31 1.41
C ILE A 62 -0.18 -0.98 0.61
N THR A 63 -0.78 -0.85 -0.58
CA THR A 63 -1.10 -1.99 -1.44
C THR A 63 0.14 -2.64 -2.07
N GLY A 64 -0.08 -3.71 -2.83
CA GLY A 64 0.96 -4.29 -3.68
C GLY A 64 1.26 -3.42 -4.91
N SER A 65 2.32 -3.79 -5.64
CA SER A 65 2.68 -3.19 -6.91
C SER A 65 3.45 -4.16 -7.78
N LYS A 66 3.35 -3.98 -9.10
CA LYS A 66 4.24 -4.59 -10.10
C LYS A 66 5.67 -4.03 -10.02
N ALA A 67 5.86 -2.86 -9.39
CA ALA A 67 7.17 -2.27 -9.16
C ALA A 67 7.97 -3.03 -8.08
N GLY A 68 9.29 -2.97 -8.18
CA GLY A 68 10.21 -3.33 -7.10
C GLY A 68 10.56 -2.11 -6.25
N VAL A 69 10.85 -2.32 -4.96
CA VAL A 69 11.23 -1.22 -4.03
C VAL A 69 12.55 -0.53 -4.41
N TYR A 70 13.33 -1.18 -5.27
CA TYR A 70 14.62 -0.76 -5.80
C TYR A 70 14.50 -0.07 -7.17
N ASP A 71 13.29 0.00 -7.75
CA ASP A 71 13.07 0.69 -9.01
C ASP A 71 13.18 2.21 -8.82
N ASN A 72 13.61 2.92 -9.85
CA ASN A 72 13.74 4.38 -9.83
C ASN A 72 12.49 5.07 -10.37
N LEU A 73 11.33 4.80 -9.76
CA LEU A 73 10.06 5.46 -10.10
C LEU A 73 9.88 6.73 -9.24
N PRO A 74 9.34 7.82 -9.80
CA PRO A 74 9.31 9.13 -9.14
C PRO A 74 8.52 9.14 -7.83
N TRP A 75 7.58 8.21 -7.65
CA TRP A 75 6.75 8.10 -6.45
C TRP A 75 7.39 7.23 -5.34
N ILE A 76 8.40 6.42 -5.64
CA ILE A 76 9.00 5.49 -4.66
C ILE A 76 9.74 6.25 -3.57
N ALA A 77 10.68 7.14 -3.92
CA ALA A 77 11.44 7.89 -2.93
C ALA A 77 10.54 8.80 -2.03
N PRO A 78 9.52 9.50 -2.57
CA PRO A 78 8.51 10.18 -1.77
C PRO A 78 7.77 9.24 -0.81
N LEU A 79 7.32 8.06 -1.26
CA LEU A 79 6.65 7.09 -0.41
C LEU A 79 7.57 6.59 0.72
N GLN A 80 8.84 6.30 0.44
CA GLN A 80 9.81 5.91 1.48
C GLN A 80 10.00 7.02 2.53
N SER A 81 10.08 8.28 2.08
CA SER A 81 10.17 9.44 2.97
C SER A 81 8.92 9.57 3.84
N TRP A 82 7.75 9.41 3.23
CA TRP A 82 6.46 9.42 3.91
C TRP A 82 6.38 8.33 4.98
N ILE A 83 6.80 7.09 4.67
CA ILE A 83 6.83 5.97 5.61
C ILE A 83 7.69 6.30 6.84
N ARG A 84 8.89 6.84 6.62
CA ARG A 84 9.79 7.20 7.73
C ARG A 84 9.19 8.30 8.62
N ASP A 85 8.61 9.34 8.03
CA ASP A 85 7.97 10.42 8.80
C ASP A 85 6.76 9.90 9.60
N PHE A 86 5.84 9.22 8.93
CA PHE A 86 4.60 8.75 9.54
C PHE A 86 4.86 7.70 10.62
N HIS A 87 5.79 6.77 10.40
CA HIS A 87 6.22 5.84 11.44
C HIS A 87 6.80 6.60 12.63
N LYS A 88 7.72 7.56 12.43
CA LYS A 88 8.32 8.32 13.52
C LYS A 88 7.27 9.04 14.37
N ARG A 89 6.15 9.42 13.75
CA ARG A 89 5.01 10.09 14.39
C ARG A 89 3.96 9.13 14.96
N GLY A 90 4.24 7.83 14.95
CA GLY A 90 3.38 6.80 15.57
C GLY A 90 2.20 6.34 14.72
N ALA A 91 2.20 6.63 13.41
CA ALA A 91 1.17 6.12 12.51
C ALA A 91 1.21 4.59 12.41
N LYS A 92 0.03 3.96 12.39
CA LYS A 92 -0.11 2.51 12.17
C LYS A 92 -0.07 2.25 10.66
N ILE A 93 0.96 1.54 10.19
CA ILE A 93 1.16 1.26 8.76
C ILE A 93 1.16 -0.25 8.54
N ILE A 94 0.35 -0.71 7.60
CA ILE A 94 0.28 -2.09 7.13
C ILE A 94 0.74 -2.10 5.67
N GLY A 95 1.62 -3.02 5.31
CA GLY A 95 2.08 -3.18 3.93
C GLY A 95 1.70 -4.56 3.39
N ILE A 96 1.25 -4.62 2.14
CA ILE A 96 0.92 -5.88 1.45
C ILE A 96 1.85 -6.07 0.24
N CYS A 97 2.51 -7.23 0.14
CA CYS A 97 3.45 -7.55 -0.96
C CYS A 97 4.53 -6.44 -1.08
N PHE A 98 4.58 -5.70 -2.19
CA PHE A 98 5.40 -4.50 -2.36
C PHE A 98 5.27 -3.54 -1.17
N GLY A 99 4.05 -3.27 -0.70
CA GLY A 99 3.80 -2.40 0.46
C GLY A 99 4.54 -2.88 1.71
N HIS A 100 4.64 -4.20 1.92
CA HIS A 100 5.39 -4.76 3.05
C HIS A 100 6.90 -4.56 2.86
N GLN A 101 7.38 -4.86 1.65
CA GLN A 101 8.79 -4.71 1.28
C GLN A 101 9.25 -3.26 1.42
N ILE A 102 8.47 -2.29 0.95
CA ILE A 102 8.87 -0.87 0.99
C ILE A 102 8.82 -0.32 2.41
N VAL A 103 7.90 -0.78 3.26
CA VAL A 103 7.91 -0.44 4.69
C VAL A 103 9.19 -0.95 5.34
N ALA A 104 9.50 -2.25 5.18
CA ALA A 104 10.73 -2.82 5.74
C ALA A 104 11.99 -2.11 5.21
N HIS A 105 12.05 -1.86 3.90
CA HIS A 105 13.19 -1.20 3.27
C HIS A 105 13.37 0.24 3.75
N SER A 106 12.29 1.00 3.90
CA SER A 106 12.32 2.39 4.37
C SER A 106 12.81 2.53 5.81
N LEU A 107 12.64 1.49 6.62
CA LEU A 107 12.95 1.47 8.06
C LEU A 107 14.29 0.78 8.36
N GLY A 108 15.15 0.62 7.35
CA GLY A 108 16.51 0.10 7.50
C GLY A 108 16.68 -1.37 7.12
N GLY A 109 15.62 -2.05 6.69
CA GLY A 109 15.70 -3.38 6.08
C GLY A 109 16.23 -3.33 4.63
N HIS A 110 16.51 -4.51 4.07
CA HIS A 110 16.93 -4.65 2.68
C HIS A 110 15.98 -5.56 1.92
N ALA A 111 15.38 -5.03 0.86
CA ALA A 111 14.61 -5.80 -0.11
C ALA A 111 15.24 -5.63 -1.49
N ALA A 112 15.40 -6.74 -2.19
CA ALA A 112 16.06 -6.83 -3.49
C ALA A 112 15.34 -7.85 -4.37
N LYS A 113 15.69 -7.83 -5.66
CA LYS A 113 15.16 -8.80 -6.62
C LYS A 113 15.65 -10.21 -6.26
N SER A 114 14.73 -11.15 -6.17
CA SER A 114 15.06 -12.56 -5.93
C SER A 114 15.77 -13.16 -7.15
N GLY A 115 16.83 -13.94 -6.89
CA GLY A 115 17.49 -14.76 -7.91
C GLY A 115 16.68 -16.01 -8.31
N SER A 116 15.67 -16.39 -7.53
CA SER A 116 14.87 -17.62 -7.73
C SER A 116 13.74 -17.47 -8.74
N GLY A 117 13.61 -16.31 -9.40
CA GLY A 117 12.52 -16.04 -10.34
C GLY A 117 11.18 -15.79 -9.65
N TRP A 118 10.09 -16.03 -10.37
CA TRP A 118 8.73 -15.75 -9.92
C TRP A 118 8.20 -16.83 -8.98
N GLY A 119 7.69 -16.41 -7.82
CA GLY A 119 6.83 -17.25 -6.98
C GLY A 119 5.37 -17.03 -7.36
N LEU A 120 4.74 -18.04 -7.97
CA LEU A 120 3.34 -18.00 -8.42
C LEU A 120 2.62 -19.27 -7.97
N GLY A 121 1.58 -19.11 -7.17
CA GLY A 121 0.76 -20.22 -6.71
C GLY A 121 0.10 -19.96 -5.37
N VAL A 122 -0.79 -20.87 -4.98
CA VAL A 122 -1.34 -20.93 -3.63
C VAL A 122 -0.51 -21.93 -2.85
N HIS A 123 0.22 -21.45 -1.86
CA HIS A 123 0.98 -22.29 -0.94
C HIS A 123 0.09 -22.56 0.29
N ARG A 124 -0.13 -23.82 0.64
CA ARG A 124 -0.91 -24.26 1.80
C ARG A 124 0.00 -24.81 2.88
#